data_AF-A0A4U1WNU8-F1
#
_entry.id   AF-A0A4U1WNU8-F1
#
_cell.length_a   1.000
_cell.length_b   1.000
_cell.length_c   1.000
_cell.angle_alpha   90.00
_cell.angle_beta   90.00
_cell.angle_gamma   90.00
#
_symmetry.space_group_name_H-M   'P 1'
#
loop_
_entity.id
_entity.type
_entity.pdbx_description
1 polymer ?
#
loop_
_entity_poly.entity_id
_entity_poly.type
_entity_poly.pdbx_seq_one_letter_code
_entity_poly.pdbx_strand_id
1 'polypeptide(L)'
;MTQANQQEVYNQVKDALIELFELDAEDITPEAHLYLDLDLDSIDAVDLVVHLQNVTGKKIKPEEFKAVRTVNDVVESVVELLKDA
;
A
#
# COMPACT_ATOMS: atom_id res chain seq x y z
N MET A 1 -15.14 0.50 -17.09
CA MET A 1 -15.21 1.25 -15.82
C MET A 1 -14.10 0.78 -14.90
N THR A 2 -12.82 0.99 -15.24
CA THR A 2 -11.69 0.29 -14.58
C THR A 2 -10.51 1.20 -14.24
N GLN A 3 -10.73 2.52 -14.15
CA GLN A 3 -9.72 3.45 -13.60
C GLN A 3 -10.00 3.85 -12.14
N ALA A 4 -11.19 3.56 -11.58
CA ALA A 4 -11.52 3.89 -10.20
C ALA A 4 -10.62 3.14 -9.18
N ASN A 5 -10.32 1.86 -9.43
CA ASN A 5 -9.65 1.02 -8.43
C ASN A 5 -8.23 1.46 -8.08
N GLN A 6 -7.40 1.90 -9.05
CA GLN A 6 -6.01 2.26 -8.73
C GLN A 6 -5.92 3.51 -7.88
N GLN A 7 -6.75 4.51 -8.19
CA GLN A 7 -6.75 5.76 -7.46
C GLN A 7 -7.42 5.60 -6.08
N GLU A 8 -8.46 4.77 -5.98
CA GLU A 8 -9.05 4.40 -4.69
C GLU A 8 -8.10 3.57 -3.81
N VAL A 9 -7.36 2.62 -4.39
CA VAL A 9 -6.35 1.86 -3.66
C VAL A 9 -5.23 2.78 -3.20
N TYR A 10 -4.70 3.64 -4.07
CA TYR A 10 -3.68 4.60 -3.69
C TYR A 10 -4.15 5.52 -2.55
N ASN A 11 -5.39 6.04 -2.63
CA ASN A 11 -5.95 6.84 -1.56
C ASN A 11 -6.08 6.06 -0.25
N GLN A 12 -6.53 4.80 -0.28
CA GLN A 12 -6.60 3.96 0.92
C GLN A 12 -5.23 3.62 1.50
N VAL A 13 -4.25 3.31 0.67
CA VAL A 13 -2.85 3.08 1.07
C VAL A 13 -2.29 4.35 1.70
N LYS A 14 -2.56 5.50 1.08
CA LYS A 14 -2.13 6.80 1.56
C LYS A 14 -2.76 7.15 2.91
N ASP A 15 -4.08 7.02 3.05
CA ASP A 15 -4.77 7.23 4.33
C ASP A 15 -4.22 6.30 5.41
N ALA A 16 -4.06 5.01 5.11
CA ALA A 16 -3.48 4.05 6.05
C ALA A 16 -2.05 4.43 6.45
N LEU A 17 -1.22 4.91 5.52
CA LEU A 17 0.13 5.37 5.82
C LEU A 17 0.15 6.61 6.73
N ILE A 18 -0.77 7.55 6.49
CA ILE A 18 -0.92 8.77 7.31
C ILE A 18 -1.45 8.41 8.71
N GLU A 19 -2.46 7.55 8.81
CA GLU A 19 -3.10 7.20 10.08
C GLU A 19 -2.27 6.23 10.93
N LEU A 20 -1.60 5.26 10.31
CA LEU A 20 -0.84 4.23 11.03
C LEU A 20 0.59 4.67 11.36
N PHE A 21 1.22 5.44 10.47
CA PHE A 21 2.63 5.83 10.61
C PHE A 21 2.82 7.33 10.80
N GLU A 22 1.73 8.10 10.93
CA GLU A 22 1.75 9.56 11.14
C GLU A 22 2.58 10.30 10.07
N LEU A 23 2.59 9.76 8.85
CA LEU A 23 3.32 10.30 7.71
C LEU A 23 2.56 11.45 7.04
N ASP A 24 3.28 12.37 6.43
CA ASP A 24 2.68 13.44 5.65
C ASP A 24 2.23 12.95 4.27
N ALA A 25 1.04 13.40 3.87
CA ALA A 25 0.48 13.16 2.55
C ALA A 25 1.40 13.66 1.41
N GLU A 26 2.29 14.60 1.71
CA GLU A 26 3.23 15.22 0.78
C GLU A 26 4.44 14.31 0.53
N ASP A 27 4.87 13.54 1.53
CA ASP A 27 5.98 12.57 1.44
C ASP A 27 5.55 11.25 0.78
N ILE A 28 4.26 10.90 0.88
CA ILE A 28 3.69 9.70 0.25
C ILE A 28 3.54 9.92 -1.27
N THR A 29 4.65 9.78 -1.99
CA THR A 29 4.68 9.77 -3.45
C THR A 29 4.69 8.33 -3.98
N PRO A 30 4.15 8.06 -5.18
CA PRO A 30 4.23 6.73 -5.79
C PRO A 30 5.67 6.23 -5.97
N GLU A 31 6.61 7.16 -6.16
CA GLU A 31 8.05 6.86 -6.27
C GLU A 31 8.76 6.76 -4.91
N ALA A 32 8.08 7.15 -3.81
CA ALA A 32 8.65 7.09 -2.47
C ALA A 32 8.90 5.64 -2.07
N HIS A 33 10.08 5.44 -1.49
CA HIS A 33 10.53 4.16 -1.02
C HIS A 33 10.11 3.96 0.44
N LEU A 34 9.35 2.89 0.72
CA LEU A 34 8.80 2.60 2.05
C LEU A 34 9.90 2.60 3.11
N TYR A 35 11.01 1.92 2.81
CA TYR A 35 12.14 1.74 3.74
C TYR A 35 13.15 2.89 3.77
N LEU A 36 13.26 3.69 2.71
CA LEU A 36 14.34 4.70 2.59
C LEU A 36 13.83 6.12 2.77
N ASP A 37 12.64 6.42 2.24
CA ASP A 37 12.03 7.74 2.31
C ASP A 37 11.04 7.84 3.48
N LEU A 38 10.21 6.81 3.66
CA LEU A 38 9.17 6.79 4.70
C LEU A 38 9.63 6.15 6.02
N ASP A 39 10.91 5.74 6.11
CA ASP A 39 11.54 5.11 7.28
C ASP A 39 10.75 3.94 7.88
N LEU A 40 10.02 3.19 7.03
CA LEU A 40 9.19 2.07 7.47
C LEU A 40 10.04 0.83 7.69
N ASP A 41 9.81 0.14 8.81
CA ASP A 41 10.45 -1.13 9.10
C ASP A 41 9.71 -2.31 8.44
N SER A 42 10.37 -3.47 8.47
CA SER A 42 9.74 -4.73 8.02
C SER A 42 8.47 -5.13 8.80
N ILE A 43 8.28 -4.58 10.01
CA ILE A 43 7.08 -4.78 10.83
C ILE A 43 5.96 -3.86 10.33
N ASP A 44 6.26 -2.58 10.11
CA ASP A 44 5.32 -1.58 9.61
C ASP A 44 4.73 -1.97 8.26
N ALA A 45 5.57 -2.47 7.35
CA ALA A 45 5.12 -2.99 6.07
C ALA A 45 4.10 -4.14 6.22
N VAL A 46 4.23 -4.98 7.25
CA VAL A 46 3.27 -6.06 7.53
C VAL A 46 1.97 -5.51 8.10
N ASP A 47 2.02 -4.53 9.01
CA ASP A 47 0.83 -3.89 9.56
C ASP A 47 0.01 -3.16 8.48
N LEU A 48 0.67 -2.47 7.56
CA LEU A 48 0.03 -1.82 6.40
C LEU A 48 -0.74 -2.84 5.55
N VAL A 49 -0.14 -4.00 5.26
CA VAL A 49 -0.80 -5.07 4.49
C VAL A 49 -2.02 -5.60 5.19
N VAL A 50 -1.90 -5.88 6.49
CA VAL A 50 -3.01 -6.42 7.28
C VAL A 50 -4.16 -5.42 7.32
N HIS A 51 -3.85 -4.13 7.47
CA HIS A 51 -4.84 -3.07 7.41
C HIS A 51 -5.53 -3.02 6.03
N LEU A 52 -4.74 -2.95 4.95
CA LEU A 52 -5.27 -2.92 3.58
C LEU A 52 -6.10 -4.15 3.23
N GLN A 53 -5.69 -5.34 3.68
CA GLN A 53 -6.46 -6.58 3.52
C GLN A 53 -7.80 -6.51 4.26
N ASN A 54 -7.84 -5.91 5.46
CA ASN A 54 -9.09 -5.75 6.21
C ASN A 54 -10.03 -4.76 5.54
N VAL A 55 -9.52 -3.64 5.01
CA VAL A 55 -10.35 -2.62 4.35
C VAL A 55 -10.83 -3.08 2.98
N THR A 56 -9.95 -3.66 2.16
CA THR A 56 -10.29 -4.15 0.82
C THR A 56 -11.01 -5.50 0.83
N GLY A 57 -10.93 -6.24 1.94
CA GLY A 57 -11.46 -7.61 2.07
C GLY A 57 -10.73 -8.65 1.20
N LYS A 58 -9.60 -8.29 0.59
CA LYS A 58 -8.80 -9.17 -0.29
C LYS A 58 -7.60 -9.72 0.45
N LYS A 59 -7.32 -11.01 0.25
CA LYS A 59 -6.14 -11.66 0.84
C LYS A 59 -4.89 -11.24 0.07
N ILE A 60 -4.09 -10.37 0.67
CA ILE A 60 -2.77 -10.00 0.15
C ILE A 60 -1.76 -10.99 0.74
N LYS A 61 -0.91 -11.59 -0.10
CA LYS A 61 0.12 -12.50 0.39
C LYS A 61 1.30 -11.68 0.93
N PRO A 62 1.84 -11.99 2.12
CA PRO A 62 3.03 -11.33 2.64
C PRO A 62 4.25 -11.45 1.72
N GLU A 63 4.30 -12.50 0.91
CA GLU A 63 5.40 -12.74 -0.05
C GLU A 63 5.42 -11.74 -1.19
N GLU A 64 4.27 -11.33 -1.72
CA GLU A 64 4.15 -10.27 -2.73
C GLU A 64 4.67 -8.95 -2.14
N PHE A 65 4.35 -8.71 -0.87
CA PHE A 65 4.77 -7.51 -0.16
C PHE A 65 6.25 -7.50 0.23
N LYS A 66 6.92 -8.65 0.36
CA LYS A 66 8.38 -8.68 0.57
C LYS A 66 9.15 -8.15 -0.64
N ALA A 67 8.56 -8.24 -1.83
CA ALA A 67 9.13 -7.72 -3.06
C ALA A 67 8.86 -6.21 -3.25
N VAL A 68 7.81 -5.66 -2.61
CA VAL A 68 7.51 -4.24 -2.73
C VAL A 68 8.60 -3.40 -2.07
N ARG A 69 8.91 -2.27 -2.69
CA ARG A 69 9.93 -1.33 -2.22
C ARG A 69 9.38 0.08 -2.20
N THR A 70 8.50 0.39 -3.14
CA THR A 70 7.87 1.71 -3.29
C THR A 70 6.38 1.66 -2.97
N VAL A 71 5.78 2.84 -2.74
CA VAL A 71 4.33 2.99 -2.59
C VAL A 71 3.61 2.50 -3.86
N ASN A 72 4.16 2.74 -5.04
CA ASN A 72 3.56 2.27 -6.29
C ASN A 72 3.53 0.73 -6.36
N ASP A 73 4.59 0.03 -5.93
CA ASP A 73 4.60 -1.45 -5.92
C ASP A 73 3.48 -2.02 -5.06
N VAL A 74 3.19 -1.38 -3.92
CA VAL A 74 2.08 -1.75 -3.02
C VAL A 74 0.74 -1.57 -3.72
N VAL A 75 0.55 -0.42 -4.33
CA VAL A 75 -0.69 -0.07 -5.02
C VAL A 75 -0.92 -1.00 -6.20
N GLU A 76 0.10 -1.26 -7.02
CA GLU A 76 0.01 -2.19 -8.14
C GLU A 76 -0.34 -3.60 -7.67
N SER A 77 0.34 -4.10 -6.64
CA SER A 77 0.07 -5.43 -6.06
C SER A 77 -1.40 -5.57 -5.63
N VAL A 78 -1.95 -4.56 -4.96
CA VAL A 78 -3.36 -4.56 -4.52
C VAL A 78 -4.32 -4.40 -5.70
N VAL A 79 -3.98 -3.58 -6.69
CA VAL A 79 -4.78 -3.38 -7.90
C VAL A 79 -4.84 -4.65 -8.74
N GLU A 80 -3.73 -5.37 -8.90
CA GLU A 80 -3.69 -6.66 -9.58
C GLU A 80 -4.57 -7.69 -8.88
N LEU A 81 -4.49 -7.77 -7.54
CA LEU A 81 -5.37 -8.62 -6.73
C LEU A 81 -6.87 -8.28 -6.87
N LEU A 82 -7.21 -7.01 -7.10
CA LEU A 82 -8.58 -6.58 -7.35
C LEU A 82 -9.05 -6.84 -8.79
N LYS A 83 -8.12 -6.91 -9.76
CA LYS A 83 -8.43 -7.21 -11.17
C LYS A 83 -8.65 -8.70 -11.43
N ASP A 84 -7.99 -9.57 -10.66
CA ASP A 84 -8.10 -11.04 -10.80
C ASP A 84 -9.35 -11.62 -10.12
N ALA A 85 -10.28 -10.77 -9.63
CA ALA A 85 -11.47 -11.18 -8.88
C ALA A 85 -12.80 -10.94 -9.59
#